data_AF-A0A9Q0YKQ8-F1
#
_entry.id   AF-A0A9Q0YKQ8-F1
#
_cell.length_a   1.000
_cell.length_b   1.000
_cell.length_c   1.000
_cell.angle_alpha   90.00
_cell.angle_beta   90.00
_cell.angle_gamma   90.00
#
_symmetry.space_group_name_H-M   'P 1'
#
loop_
_entity.id
_entity.type
_entity.pdbx_description
1 polymer ?
#
loop_
_entity_poly.entity_id
_entity_poly.type
_entity_poly.pdbx_seq_one_letter_code
_entity_poly.pdbx_strand_id
1 'polypeptide(L)'
;MDFKLALLLGSLRRVRETRNLYPCGDDQKSPLERAIDIIHGGEVTINSERKTFREATPEVAAVDEKLTHLNSCQDAIRNCDKKEDLANLIEDRNVARRQAFQVMKDFMDVCNQLPIEERLNDLKKMINSITSGYQSLVQPAGPSEGSPEEVYDQYKAWLDLKTKKLKSYWKETDESLDTWRGLLAEMEQAFSFSSDSEFEAQNLDSTVQQLLVAMETELVISRQGYEPKVPLNPEILKQRHAELQLESEVLTKTVQAVLHDAREEATFLEQLSSHCKNYQEKIDVLEEWLDNKPNMEELQTLQKKIKVTRSKLRHLLVDLRDGEEDPDLLGDKTVEELRNDIAGFQEQLLGHYTTEDEHLVRCLLHS
;
A
#
# COMPACT_ATOMS: atom_id res chain seq x y z
N MET A 1 -39.94 43.48 18.83
CA MET A 1 -38.92 43.75 17.80
C MET A 1 -37.64 42.96 18.10
N ASP A 2 -37.18 43.00 19.35
CA ASP A 2 -35.93 42.35 19.80
C ASP A 2 -35.79 40.85 19.50
N PHE A 3 -36.86 40.06 19.64
CA PHE A 3 -36.81 38.61 19.38
C PHE A 3 -36.58 38.26 17.90
N LYS A 4 -37.26 38.95 16.96
CA LYS A 4 -37.11 38.71 15.51
C LYS A 4 -35.72 39.14 15.01
N LEU A 5 -35.22 40.28 15.50
CA LEU A 5 -33.86 40.76 15.20
C LEU A 5 -32.78 39.81 15.74
N ALA A 6 -32.93 39.32 16.97
CA ALA A 6 -32.01 38.34 17.54
C ALA A 6 -32.02 37.02 16.75
N LEU A 7 -33.20 36.58 16.29
CA LEU A 7 -33.32 35.40 15.45
C LEU A 7 -32.62 35.59 14.10
N LEU A 8 -32.84 36.73 13.44
CA LEU A 8 -32.26 37.09 12.15
C LEU A 8 -30.73 37.13 12.22
N LEU A 9 -30.17 37.83 13.22
CA LEU A 9 -28.72 37.88 13.44
C LEU A 9 -28.13 36.50 13.74
N GLY A 10 -28.88 35.67 14.47
CA GLY A 10 -28.48 34.29 14.76
C GLY A 10 -28.44 33.43 13.50
N SER A 11 -29.45 33.52 12.64
CA SER A 11 -29.53 32.77 11.37
C SER A 11 -28.46 33.23 10.39
N LEU A 12 -28.26 34.54 10.26
CA LEU A 12 -27.20 35.12 9.43
C LEU A 12 -25.80 34.64 9.85
N ARG A 13 -25.54 34.59 11.16
CA ARG A 13 -24.28 34.04 11.68
C ARG A 13 -24.10 32.58 11.29
N ARG A 14 -25.14 31.75 11.46
CA ARG A 14 -25.09 30.33 11.10
C ARG A 14 -24.89 30.13 9.60
N VAL A 15 -25.55 30.93 8.75
CA VAL A 15 -25.37 30.90 7.30
C VAL A 15 -23.93 31.21 6.95
N ARG A 16 -23.35 32.27 7.52
CA ARG A 16 -21.96 32.65 7.32
C ARG A 16 -20.99 31.54 7.76
N GLU A 17 -21.20 30.96 8.93
CA GLU A 17 -20.41 29.82 9.42
C GLU A 17 -20.51 28.62 8.48
N THR A 18 -21.70 28.32 7.97
CA THR A 18 -21.96 27.17 7.09
C THR A 18 -21.33 27.36 5.71
N ARG A 19 -21.44 28.55 5.12
CA ARG A 19 -20.80 28.85 3.83
C ARG A 19 -19.26 28.81 3.93
N ASN A 20 -18.68 29.14 5.09
CA ASN A 20 -17.24 28.98 5.31
C ASN A 20 -16.78 27.51 5.37
N LEU A 21 -17.69 26.57 5.70
CA LEU A 21 -17.40 25.13 5.72
C LEU A 21 -17.52 24.48 4.33
N TYR A 22 -18.20 25.15 3.38
CA TYR A 22 -18.33 24.72 1.99
C TYR A 22 -17.90 25.85 1.04
N PRO A 23 -16.60 26.21 0.97
CA PRO A 23 -16.12 27.23 0.06
C PRO A 23 -16.43 26.83 -1.38
N CYS A 24 -17.21 27.63 -2.09
CA CYS A 24 -17.63 27.35 -3.46
C CYS A 24 -16.57 27.69 -4.51
N GLY A 25 -15.30 27.71 -4.12
CA GLY A 25 -14.21 27.77 -5.08
C GLY A 25 -14.10 26.41 -5.75
N ASP A 26 -13.99 26.40 -7.09
CA ASP A 26 -13.77 25.19 -7.88
C ASP A 26 -12.50 24.40 -7.46
N ASP A 27 -11.66 24.96 -6.57
CA ASP A 27 -10.36 24.40 -6.15
C ASP A 27 -10.39 23.56 -4.85
N GLN A 28 -11.50 23.47 -4.11
CA GLN A 28 -11.56 22.66 -2.88
C GLN A 28 -12.25 21.32 -3.07
N LYS A 29 -11.46 20.30 -3.45
CA LYS A 29 -11.91 18.91 -3.52
C LYS A 29 -12.17 18.32 -2.13
N SER A 30 -13.30 17.64 -1.95
CA SER A 30 -13.60 16.89 -0.73
C SER A 30 -12.57 15.77 -0.48
N PRO A 31 -12.46 15.25 0.75
CA PRO A 31 -11.58 14.11 1.04
C PRO A 31 -11.88 12.89 0.15
N LEU A 32 -13.14 12.65 -0.20
CA LEU A 32 -13.53 11.55 -1.10
C LEU A 32 -13.15 11.82 -2.55
N GLU A 33 -13.32 13.03 -3.06
CA GLU A 33 -12.86 13.38 -4.41
C GLU A 33 -11.34 13.24 -4.53
N ARG A 34 -10.58 13.71 -3.54
CA ARG A 34 -9.12 13.52 -3.51
C ARG A 34 -8.73 12.05 -3.45
N ALA A 35 -9.49 11.24 -2.73
CA ALA A 35 -9.25 9.81 -2.64
C ALA A 35 -9.49 9.10 -3.99
N ILE A 36 -10.61 9.42 -4.64
CA ILE A 36 -10.94 8.93 -5.98
C ILE A 36 -9.86 9.35 -6.97
N ASP A 37 -9.39 10.60 -6.91
CA ASP A 37 -8.30 11.09 -7.77
C ASP A 37 -7.00 10.36 -7.51
N ILE A 38 -6.68 10.03 -6.26
CA ILE A 38 -5.46 9.28 -5.96
C ILE A 38 -5.60 7.86 -6.53
N ILE A 39 -6.73 7.18 -6.33
CA ILE A 39 -6.97 5.82 -6.87
C ILE A 39 -6.87 5.80 -8.40
N HIS A 40 -7.50 6.75 -9.10
CA HIS A 40 -7.53 6.77 -10.57
C HIS A 40 -6.39 7.56 -11.23
N GLY A 41 -5.72 8.45 -10.50
CA GLY A 41 -4.67 9.35 -11.00
C GLY A 41 -3.26 8.77 -10.92
N GLY A 42 -3.12 7.47 -10.64
CA GLY A 42 -1.84 6.75 -10.54
C GLY A 42 -1.15 6.49 -11.88
N GLU A 43 -1.20 7.42 -12.83
CA GLU A 43 -0.41 7.32 -14.07
C GLU A 43 1.07 7.52 -13.75
N VAL A 44 1.91 6.54 -14.10
CA VAL A 44 3.36 6.61 -14.02
C VAL A 44 3.92 6.71 -15.44
N THR A 45 4.97 7.50 -15.62
CA THR A 45 5.69 7.56 -16.90
C THR A 45 6.88 6.62 -16.84
N ILE A 46 6.83 5.52 -17.60
CA ILE A 46 7.96 4.60 -17.79
C ILE A 46 8.32 4.60 -19.27
N ASN A 47 9.61 4.75 -19.59
CA ASN A 47 10.10 4.76 -20.98
C ASN A 47 9.39 5.79 -21.89
N SER A 48 9.00 6.94 -21.35
CA SER A 48 8.22 8.00 -22.04
C SER A 48 6.77 7.64 -22.40
N GLU A 49 6.24 6.52 -21.89
CA GLU A 49 4.83 6.13 -22.02
C GLU A 49 4.10 6.33 -20.68
N ARG A 50 2.89 6.89 -20.73
CA ARG A 50 2.01 6.94 -19.56
C ARG A 50 1.27 5.62 -19.43
N LYS A 51 1.41 5.00 -18.27
CA LYS A 51 0.75 3.73 -17.92
C LYS A 51 0.13 3.86 -16.55
N THR A 52 -0.93 3.12 -16.29
CA THR A 52 -1.39 2.95 -14.91
C THR A 52 -0.29 2.23 -14.10
N PHE A 53 -0.25 2.44 -12.79
CA PHE A 53 0.72 1.75 -11.93
C PHE A 53 0.68 0.23 -12.13
N ARG A 54 -0.52 -0.35 -12.32
CA ARG A 54 -0.72 -1.79 -12.52
C ARG A 54 -0.15 -2.28 -13.86
N GLU A 55 -0.36 -1.54 -14.94
CA GLU A 55 0.22 -1.86 -16.27
C GLU A 55 1.74 -1.66 -16.31
N ALA A 56 2.24 -0.74 -15.50
CA ALA A 56 3.66 -0.46 -15.35
C ALA A 56 4.39 -1.50 -14.48
N THR A 57 3.66 -2.34 -13.73
CA THR A 57 4.25 -3.31 -12.81
C THR A 57 4.68 -4.57 -13.57
N PRO A 58 5.94 -5.01 -13.44
CA PRO A 58 6.43 -6.21 -14.11
C PRO A 58 5.79 -7.48 -13.53
N GLU A 59 5.63 -8.50 -14.37
CA GLU A 59 5.01 -9.77 -13.97
C GLU A 59 5.94 -10.61 -13.10
N VAL A 60 5.50 -10.91 -11.88
CA VAL A 60 6.19 -11.79 -10.92
C VAL A 60 6.31 -13.22 -11.48
N ALA A 61 5.29 -13.68 -12.23
CA ALA A 61 5.24 -15.04 -12.76
C ALA A 61 6.43 -15.39 -13.67
N ALA A 62 6.92 -14.43 -14.45
CA ALA A 62 8.08 -14.63 -15.33
C ALA A 62 9.36 -14.87 -14.53
N VAL A 63 9.53 -14.17 -13.40
CA VAL A 63 10.67 -14.37 -12.50
C VAL A 63 10.58 -15.74 -11.82
N ASP A 64 9.41 -16.06 -11.28
CA ASP A 64 9.18 -17.32 -10.56
C ASP A 64 9.40 -18.54 -11.47
N GLU A 65 8.96 -18.48 -12.74
CA GLU A 65 9.22 -19.52 -13.72
C GLU A 65 10.72 -19.80 -13.88
N LYS A 66 11.54 -18.75 -14.02
CA LYS A 66 13.00 -18.90 -14.18
C LYS A 66 13.68 -19.39 -12.91
N LEU A 67 13.20 -18.97 -11.74
CA LEU A 67 13.69 -19.48 -10.46
C LEU A 67 13.33 -20.97 -10.27
N THR A 68 12.11 -21.39 -10.62
CA THR A 68 11.70 -22.80 -10.58
C THR A 68 12.53 -23.64 -11.55
N HIS A 69 12.81 -23.12 -12.75
CA HIS A 69 13.67 -23.80 -13.72
C HIS A 69 15.10 -23.95 -13.19
N LEU A 70 15.68 -22.90 -12.61
CA LEU A 70 17.00 -22.97 -11.98
C LEU A 70 17.06 -24.03 -10.87
N ASN A 71 16.07 -24.06 -9.98
CA ASN A 71 15.98 -25.06 -8.92
C ASN A 71 15.88 -26.50 -9.50
N SER A 72 15.11 -26.66 -10.58
CA SER A 72 14.97 -27.95 -11.27
C SER A 72 16.30 -28.43 -11.87
N CYS A 73 17.08 -27.52 -12.48
CA CYS A 73 18.43 -27.82 -12.96
C CYS A 73 19.38 -28.20 -11.80
N GLN A 74 19.28 -27.51 -10.65
CA GLN A 74 20.06 -27.86 -9.46
C GLN A 74 19.70 -29.25 -8.92
N ASP A 75 18.42 -29.58 -8.87
CA ASP A 75 17.97 -30.91 -8.42
C ASP A 75 18.37 -32.02 -9.39
N ALA A 76 18.40 -31.75 -10.70
CA ALA A 76 18.91 -32.71 -11.69
C ALA A 76 20.40 -33.01 -11.47
N ILE A 77 21.22 -32.01 -11.12
CA ILE A 77 22.63 -32.22 -10.77
C ILE A 77 22.77 -33.06 -9.51
N ARG A 78 21.99 -32.75 -8.45
CA ARG A 78 22.05 -33.48 -7.17
C ARG A 78 21.70 -34.96 -7.32
N ASN A 79 20.78 -35.28 -8.23
CA ASN A 79 20.30 -36.64 -8.47
C ASN A 79 21.02 -37.34 -9.65
N CYS A 80 22.13 -36.78 -10.13
CA CYS A 80 22.85 -37.32 -11.28
C CYS A 80 23.73 -38.53 -10.91
N ASP A 81 23.33 -39.73 -11.34
CA ASP A 81 24.12 -40.95 -11.12
C ASP A 81 25.22 -41.15 -12.19
N LYS A 82 25.09 -40.50 -13.35
CA LYS A 82 25.94 -40.70 -14.52
C LYS A 82 26.92 -39.55 -14.68
N LYS A 83 28.20 -39.83 -14.44
CA LYS A 83 29.29 -38.84 -14.56
C LYS A 83 29.40 -38.21 -15.96
N GLU A 84 28.98 -38.94 -17.00
CA GLU A 84 28.98 -38.48 -18.39
C GLU A 84 27.98 -37.34 -18.65
N ASP A 85 26.85 -37.34 -17.93
CA ASP A 85 25.77 -36.37 -18.10
C ASP A 85 25.99 -35.09 -17.27
N LEU A 86 26.84 -35.18 -16.23
CA LEU A 86 27.06 -34.11 -15.26
C LEU A 86 27.56 -32.80 -15.91
N ALA A 87 28.43 -32.89 -16.92
CA ALA A 87 28.97 -31.71 -17.59
C ALA A 87 27.89 -30.92 -18.34
N ASN A 88 26.94 -31.62 -18.98
CA ASN A 88 25.84 -30.99 -19.69
C ASN A 88 24.84 -30.36 -18.70
N LEU A 89 24.50 -31.08 -17.62
CA LEU A 89 23.60 -30.57 -16.57
C LEU A 89 24.15 -29.31 -15.89
N ILE A 90 25.47 -29.25 -15.69
CA ILE A 90 26.16 -28.06 -15.17
C ILE A 90 25.99 -26.86 -16.12
N GLU A 91 26.12 -27.08 -17.42
CA GLU A 91 25.97 -26.02 -18.41
C GLU A 91 24.51 -25.54 -18.50
N ASP A 92 23.54 -26.45 -18.51
CA ASP A 92 22.11 -26.12 -18.48
C ASP A 92 21.76 -25.28 -17.24
N ARG A 93 22.30 -25.64 -16.07
CA ARG A 93 22.15 -24.89 -14.82
C ARG A 93 22.79 -23.51 -14.90
N ASN A 94 23.95 -23.36 -15.55
CA ASN A 94 24.60 -22.06 -15.74
C ASN A 94 23.76 -21.15 -16.65
N VAL A 95 23.18 -21.70 -17.72
CA VAL A 95 22.24 -20.98 -18.59
C VAL A 95 21.00 -20.56 -17.81
N ALA A 96 20.38 -21.47 -17.06
CA ALA A 96 19.23 -21.17 -16.22
C ALA A 96 19.54 -20.09 -15.17
N ARG A 97 20.74 -20.12 -14.57
CA ARG A 97 21.20 -19.09 -13.62
C ARG A 97 21.25 -17.71 -14.26
N ARG A 98 21.92 -17.59 -15.41
CA ARG A 98 22.04 -16.30 -16.13
C ARG A 98 20.66 -15.76 -16.54
N GLN A 99 19.77 -16.64 -16.98
CA GLN A 99 18.39 -16.26 -17.32
C GLN A 99 17.62 -15.77 -16.10
N ALA A 100 17.66 -16.50 -14.98
CA ALA A 100 16.99 -16.08 -13.74
C ALA A 100 17.55 -14.75 -13.22
N PHE A 101 18.87 -14.59 -13.24
CA PHE A 101 19.54 -13.34 -12.88
C PHE A 101 19.08 -12.17 -13.76
N GLN A 102 19.10 -12.34 -15.08
CA GLN A 102 18.72 -11.27 -16.01
C GLN A 102 17.25 -10.85 -15.82
N VAL A 103 16.33 -11.82 -15.73
CA VAL A 103 14.90 -11.53 -15.55
C VAL A 103 14.62 -10.86 -14.21
N MET A 104 15.30 -11.26 -13.12
CA MET A 104 15.23 -10.56 -11.83
C MET A 104 15.78 -9.13 -11.93
N LYS A 105 16.89 -8.93 -12.64
CA LYS A 105 17.49 -7.60 -12.82
C LYS A 105 16.58 -6.68 -13.63
N ASP A 106 16.02 -7.16 -14.73
CA ASP A 106 15.06 -6.42 -15.56
C ASP A 106 13.80 -6.06 -14.75
N PHE A 107 13.30 -7.00 -13.93
CA PHE A 107 12.19 -6.75 -13.00
C PHE A 107 12.54 -5.62 -12.00
N MET A 108 13.71 -5.70 -11.38
CA MET A 108 14.17 -4.69 -10.41
C MET A 108 14.37 -3.32 -11.06
N ASP A 109 14.89 -3.25 -12.28
CA ASP A 109 15.08 -2.00 -13.00
C ASP A 109 13.75 -1.27 -13.26
N VAL A 110 12.66 -2.00 -13.52
CA VAL A 110 11.32 -1.42 -13.62
C VAL A 110 10.79 -1.02 -12.25
N CYS A 111 10.89 -1.88 -11.25
CA CYS A 111 10.42 -1.58 -9.89
C CYS A 111 11.11 -0.38 -9.25
N ASN A 112 12.41 -0.18 -9.52
CA ASN A 112 13.17 0.99 -9.04
C ASN A 112 12.72 2.32 -9.67
N GLN A 113 12.00 2.28 -10.80
CA GLN A 113 11.40 3.46 -11.42
C GLN A 113 10.00 3.76 -10.87
N LEU A 114 9.39 2.81 -10.15
CA LEU A 114 8.06 2.96 -9.58
C LEU A 114 8.13 3.58 -8.18
N PRO A 115 7.28 4.59 -7.87
CA PRO A 115 7.22 5.20 -6.54
C PRO A 115 6.43 4.32 -5.55
N ILE A 116 6.82 3.04 -5.39
CA ILE A 116 6.09 2.03 -4.59
C ILE A 116 5.87 2.50 -3.15
N GLU A 117 6.94 2.95 -2.48
CA GLU A 117 6.87 3.34 -1.06
C GLU A 117 6.08 4.63 -0.83
N GLU A 118 6.27 5.63 -1.71
CA GLU A 118 5.54 6.90 -1.65
C GLU A 118 4.04 6.65 -1.87
N ARG A 119 3.70 5.89 -2.91
CA ARG A 119 2.32 5.52 -3.23
C ARG A 119 1.66 4.75 -2.09
N LEU A 120 2.35 3.78 -1.52
CA LEU A 120 1.85 3.01 -0.38
C LEU A 120 1.60 3.89 0.85
N ASN A 121 2.50 4.84 1.12
CA ASN A 121 2.35 5.79 2.23
C ASN A 121 1.13 6.70 2.02
N ASP A 122 0.93 7.19 0.81
CA ASP A 122 -0.21 8.05 0.48
C ASP A 122 -1.54 7.31 0.56
N LEU A 123 -1.61 6.06 0.08
CA LEU A 123 -2.77 5.19 0.29
C LEU A 123 -3.05 4.97 1.78
N LYS A 124 -2.03 4.68 2.60
CA LYS A 124 -2.19 4.50 4.05
C LYS A 124 -2.71 5.77 4.74
N LYS A 125 -2.16 6.93 4.41
CA LYS A 125 -2.65 8.22 4.92
C LYS A 125 -4.10 8.47 4.51
N MET A 126 -4.45 8.20 3.25
CA MET A 126 -5.80 8.35 2.74
C MET A 126 -6.79 7.43 3.46
N ILE A 127 -6.47 6.14 3.57
CA ILE A 127 -7.29 5.15 4.29
C ILE A 127 -7.56 5.62 5.71
N ASN A 128 -6.54 6.10 6.42
CA ASN A 128 -6.69 6.63 7.78
C ASN A 128 -7.56 7.89 7.82
N SER A 129 -7.39 8.81 6.87
CA SER A 129 -8.18 10.03 6.78
C SER A 129 -9.67 9.74 6.50
N ILE A 130 -9.96 8.80 5.61
CA ILE A 130 -11.35 8.42 5.29
C ILE A 130 -11.97 7.68 6.46
N THR A 131 -11.24 6.72 7.04
CA THR A 131 -11.75 5.92 8.16
C THR A 131 -12.09 6.79 9.37
N SER A 132 -11.27 7.80 9.66
CA SER A 132 -11.54 8.75 10.75
C SER A 132 -12.65 9.74 10.42
N GLY A 133 -12.70 10.28 9.19
CA GLY A 133 -13.71 11.25 8.78
C GLY A 133 -15.11 10.68 8.56
N TYR A 134 -15.20 9.40 8.19
CA TYR A 134 -16.45 8.73 7.84
C TYR A 134 -16.75 7.50 8.71
N GLN A 135 -16.24 7.47 9.96
CA GLN A 135 -16.32 6.31 10.86
C GLN A 135 -17.74 5.69 10.96
N SER A 136 -18.79 6.50 10.92
CA SER A 136 -20.19 6.04 10.95
C SER A 136 -20.62 5.25 9.71
N LEU A 137 -19.93 5.43 8.58
CA LEU A 137 -20.22 4.81 7.28
C LEU A 137 -19.30 3.61 6.96
N VAL A 138 -18.28 3.36 7.80
CA VAL A 138 -17.29 2.28 7.61
C VAL A 138 -17.83 0.90 8.05
N GLN A 139 -19.10 0.82 8.47
CA GLN A 139 -19.68 -0.47 8.85
C GLN A 139 -19.68 -1.46 7.67
N PRO A 140 -19.56 -2.77 7.94
CA PRO A 140 -19.66 -3.78 6.91
C PRO A 140 -21.10 -3.81 6.37
N ALA A 141 -21.34 -3.12 5.26
CA ALA A 141 -22.51 -3.41 4.46
C ALA A 141 -22.24 -4.69 3.65
N GLY A 142 -23.32 -5.36 3.23
CA GLY A 142 -23.23 -6.46 2.28
C GLY A 142 -22.54 -6.04 0.97
N PRO A 143 -22.23 -6.99 0.07
CA PRO A 143 -21.55 -6.69 -1.19
C PRO A 143 -22.27 -5.56 -1.91
N SER A 144 -21.51 -4.51 -2.26
CA SER A 144 -22.02 -3.39 -3.05
C SER A 144 -22.45 -3.92 -4.42
N GLU A 145 -23.70 -3.66 -4.81
CA GLU A 145 -24.16 -3.92 -6.17
C GLU A 145 -23.65 -2.82 -7.09
N GLY A 146 -22.90 -3.21 -8.13
CA GLY A 146 -22.33 -2.30 -9.14
C GLY A 146 -20.81 -2.34 -9.20
N SER A 147 -20.26 -1.91 -10.34
CA SER A 147 -18.82 -1.71 -10.50
C SER A 147 -18.34 -0.49 -9.70
N PRO A 148 -17.07 -0.45 -9.26
CA PRO A 148 -16.50 0.72 -8.58
C PRO A 148 -16.68 2.02 -9.40
N GLU A 149 -16.48 1.95 -10.71
CA GLU A 149 -16.64 3.08 -11.63
C GLU A 149 -18.06 3.65 -11.60
N GLU A 150 -19.09 2.79 -11.62
CA GLU A 150 -20.49 3.23 -11.51
C GLU A 150 -20.77 3.91 -10.17
N VAL A 151 -20.15 3.45 -9.07
CA VAL A 151 -20.27 4.07 -7.74
C VAL A 151 -19.63 5.46 -7.74
N TYR A 152 -18.46 5.61 -8.36
CA TYR A 152 -17.76 6.89 -8.46
C TYR A 152 -18.50 7.90 -9.33
N ASP A 153 -19.09 7.46 -10.44
CA ASP A 153 -19.91 8.31 -11.30
C ASP A 153 -21.21 8.74 -10.61
N GLN A 154 -21.86 7.84 -9.88
CA GLN A 154 -23.03 8.17 -9.05
C GLN A 154 -22.68 9.22 -7.99
N TYR A 155 -21.52 9.09 -7.33
CA TYR A 155 -21.05 10.06 -6.35
C TYR A 155 -20.81 11.43 -6.97
N LYS A 156 -20.10 11.50 -8.11
CA LYS A 156 -19.85 12.76 -8.82
C LYS A 156 -21.15 13.43 -9.27
N ALA A 157 -22.06 12.67 -9.86
CA ALA A 157 -23.36 13.18 -10.29
C ALA A 157 -24.20 13.71 -9.11
N TRP A 158 -24.20 13.00 -7.99
CA TRP A 158 -24.85 13.44 -6.75
C TRP A 158 -24.22 14.73 -6.20
N LEU A 159 -22.89 14.80 -6.16
CA LEU A 159 -22.16 15.96 -5.67
C LEU A 159 -22.41 17.20 -6.53
N ASP A 160 -22.42 17.04 -7.85
CA ASP A 160 -22.77 18.10 -8.81
C ASP A 160 -24.19 18.60 -8.59
N LEU A 161 -25.16 17.68 -8.46
CA LEU A 161 -26.55 18.02 -8.23
C LEU A 161 -26.72 18.77 -6.90
N LYS A 162 -26.09 18.27 -5.83
CA LYS A 162 -26.11 18.90 -4.50
C LYS A 162 -25.50 20.30 -4.54
N THR A 163 -24.37 20.47 -5.22
CA THR A 163 -23.69 21.75 -5.35
C THR A 163 -24.52 22.76 -6.15
N LYS A 164 -25.11 22.34 -7.28
CA LYS A 164 -26.03 23.19 -8.07
C LYS A 164 -27.23 23.65 -7.24
N LYS A 165 -27.83 22.73 -6.47
CA LYS A 165 -28.96 23.03 -5.60
C LYS A 165 -28.58 23.99 -4.47
N LEU A 166 -27.41 23.81 -3.87
CA LEU A 166 -26.92 24.69 -2.82
C LEU A 166 -26.71 26.12 -3.33
N LYS A 167 -26.12 26.26 -4.53
CA LYS A 167 -25.96 27.56 -5.20
C LYS A 167 -27.29 28.28 -5.43
N SER A 168 -28.39 27.57 -5.76
CA SER A 168 -29.70 28.21 -5.92
C SER A 168 -30.26 28.77 -4.60
N TYR A 169 -30.10 28.06 -3.48
CA TYR A 169 -30.54 28.57 -2.18
C TYR A 169 -29.69 29.73 -1.68
N TRP A 170 -28.38 29.71 -1.95
CA TRP A 170 -27.53 30.85 -1.64
C TRP A 170 -27.94 32.10 -2.39
N LYS A 171 -28.27 31.96 -3.68
CA LYS A 171 -28.78 33.05 -4.50
C LYS A 171 -30.08 33.62 -3.92
N GLU A 172 -31.01 32.77 -3.51
CA GLU A 172 -32.27 33.20 -2.89
C GLU A 172 -32.04 33.95 -1.56
N THR A 173 -31.13 33.45 -0.73
CA THR A 173 -30.71 34.15 0.49
C THR A 173 -30.05 35.50 0.19
N ASP A 174 -29.18 35.56 -0.81
CA ASP A 174 -28.46 36.78 -1.19
C ASP A 174 -29.42 37.84 -1.78
N GLU A 175 -30.34 37.44 -2.65
CA GLU A 175 -31.41 38.30 -3.18
C GLU A 175 -32.30 38.85 -2.04
N SER A 176 -32.62 38.01 -1.05
CA SER A 176 -33.36 38.43 0.15
C SER A 176 -32.57 39.39 1.04
N LEU A 177 -31.26 39.18 1.18
CA LEU A 177 -30.36 40.06 1.93
C LEU A 177 -30.20 41.43 1.24
N ASP A 178 -30.13 41.45 -0.09
CA ASP A 178 -30.06 42.69 -0.85
C ASP A 178 -31.36 43.48 -0.77
N THR A 179 -32.51 42.80 -0.81
CA THR A 179 -33.82 43.42 -0.57
C THR A 179 -33.88 44.06 0.83
N TRP A 180 -33.42 43.33 1.86
CA TRP A 180 -33.34 43.86 3.22
C TRP A 180 -32.40 45.06 3.35
N ARG A 181 -31.25 45.03 2.65
CA ARG A 181 -30.31 46.16 2.61
C ARG A 181 -30.93 47.39 1.96
N GLY A 182 -31.67 47.21 0.87
CA GLY A 182 -32.42 48.28 0.20
C GLY A 182 -33.40 48.96 1.16
N LEU A 183 -34.20 48.17 1.88
CA LEU A 183 -35.14 48.70 2.88
C LEU A 183 -34.42 49.46 4.00
N LEU A 184 -33.29 48.96 4.51
CA LEU A 184 -32.54 49.68 5.54
C LEU A 184 -32.01 51.02 5.03
N ALA A 185 -31.58 51.10 3.77
CA ALA A 185 -31.14 52.36 3.16
C ALA A 185 -32.32 53.35 2.96
N GLU A 186 -33.49 52.86 2.56
CA GLU A 186 -34.72 53.68 2.49
C GLU A 186 -35.13 54.21 3.87
N MET A 187 -35.06 53.36 4.91
CA MET A 187 -35.30 53.77 6.30
C MET A 187 -34.31 54.85 6.74
N GLU A 188 -33.01 54.68 6.46
CA GLU A 188 -31.97 55.66 6.79
C GLU A 188 -32.21 57.01 6.10
N GLN A 189 -32.61 57.01 4.83
CA GLN A 189 -32.95 58.22 4.08
C GLN A 189 -34.18 58.94 4.65
N ALA A 190 -35.22 58.18 5.04
CA ALA A 190 -36.39 58.74 5.69
C ALA A 190 -36.08 59.35 7.07
N PHE A 191 -35.23 58.70 7.88
CA PHE A 191 -34.83 59.21 9.20
C PHE A 191 -33.84 60.38 9.15
N SER A 192 -33.06 60.50 8.07
CA SER A 192 -32.11 61.60 7.88
C SER A 192 -32.76 62.85 7.28
N PHE A 193 -34.08 62.83 7.01
CA PHE A 193 -34.84 63.91 6.37
C PHE A 193 -34.21 64.41 5.06
N SER A 194 -33.38 63.58 4.41
CA SER A 194 -32.64 63.95 3.20
C SER A 194 -33.49 63.85 1.93
N SER A 195 -34.73 63.40 2.03
CA SER A 195 -35.68 63.20 0.94
C SER A 195 -37.13 63.31 1.43
N ASP A 196 -38.04 63.81 0.59
CA ASP A 196 -39.50 63.83 0.81
C ASP A 196 -40.15 62.41 0.69
N SER A 197 -39.36 61.36 0.89
CA SER A 197 -39.80 59.96 0.77
C SER A 197 -40.58 59.55 2.02
N GLU A 198 -41.84 59.15 1.85
CA GLU A 198 -42.62 58.48 2.88
C GLU A 198 -42.22 57.00 2.94
N PHE A 199 -41.57 56.57 4.02
CA PHE A 199 -41.27 55.16 4.26
C PHE A 199 -42.53 54.41 4.69
N GLU A 200 -42.97 53.44 3.89
CA GLU A 200 -44.10 52.57 4.23
C GLU A 200 -43.64 51.33 5.02
N ALA A 201 -43.84 51.36 6.34
CA ALA A 201 -43.51 50.25 7.24
C ALA A 201 -44.27 48.94 6.97
N GLN A 202 -45.28 48.94 6.10
CA GLN A 202 -46.13 47.77 5.78
C GLN A 202 -45.35 46.60 5.13
N ASN A 203 -44.17 46.86 4.54
CA ASN A 203 -43.35 45.83 3.89
C ASN A 203 -42.18 45.32 4.73
N LEU A 204 -41.97 45.86 5.93
CA LEU A 204 -40.83 45.48 6.78
C LEU A 204 -40.99 44.06 7.35
N ASP A 205 -42.16 43.74 7.88
CA ASP A 205 -42.39 42.44 8.54
C ASP A 205 -42.36 41.27 7.54
N SER A 206 -42.93 41.47 6.35
CA SER A 206 -42.90 40.48 5.27
C SER A 206 -41.48 40.25 4.76
N THR A 207 -40.68 41.29 4.59
CA THR A 207 -39.29 41.17 4.12
C THR A 207 -38.39 40.50 5.15
N VAL A 208 -38.53 40.86 6.44
CA VAL A 208 -37.84 40.15 7.54
C VAL A 208 -38.20 38.67 7.54
N GLN A 209 -39.47 38.35 7.36
CA GLN A 209 -39.94 36.96 7.35
C GLN A 209 -39.40 36.19 6.13
N GLN A 210 -39.39 36.80 4.94
CA GLN A 210 -38.82 36.20 3.72
C GLN A 210 -37.33 35.91 3.88
N LEU A 211 -36.56 36.89 4.37
CA LEU A 211 -35.13 36.71 4.64
C LEU A 211 -34.87 35.60 5.67
N LEU A 212 -35.66 35.54 6.76
CA LEU A 212 -35.56 34.46 7.73
C LEU A 212 -35.85 33.09 7.12
N VAL A 213 -36.88 32.98 6.28
CA VAL A 213 -37.25 31.73 5.59
C VAL A 213 -36.14 31.30 4.62
N ALA A 214 -35.58 32.22 3.84
CA ALA A 214 -34.48 31.93 2.92
C ALA A 214 -33.24 31.39 3.65
N MET A 215 -32.79 32.10 4.72
CA MET A 215 -31.65 31.67 5.52
C MET A 215 -31.88 30.32 6.22
N GLU A 216 -33.06 30.11 6.81
CA GLU A 216 -33.36 28.86 7.51
C GLU A 216 -33.51 27.68 6.53
N THR A 217 -34.03 27.92 5.33
CA THR A 217 -34.07 26.93 4.24
C THR A 217 -32.66 26.55 3.80
N GLU A 218 -31.80 27.54 3.56
CA GLU A 218 -30.39 27.30 3.24
C GLU A 218 -29.71 26.44 4.31
N LEU A 219 -29.94 26.73 5.60
CA LEU A 219 -29.36 25.98 6.71
C LEU A 219 -29.83 24.52 6.76
N VAL A 220 -31.13 24.27 6.54
CA VAL A 220 -31.69 22.90 6.50
C VAL A 220 -31.08 22.07 5.38
N ILE A 221 -30.83 22.67 4.22
CA ILE A 221 -30.25 21.99 3.06
C ILE A 221 -28.74 21.75 3.28
N SER A 222 -28.04 22.76 3.81
CA SER A 222 -26.58 22.75 3.94
C SER A 222 -26.08 21.90 5.10
N ARG A 223 -26.85 21.81 6.19
CA ARG A 223 -26.41 21.18 7.44
C ARG A 223 -27.27 19.97 7.78
N GLN A 224 -26.65 18.80 7.81
CA GLN A 224 -27.29 17.58 8.28
C GLN A 224 -27.72 17.73 9.75
N GLY A 225 -28.94 17.28 10.07
CA GLY A 225 -29.49 17.33 11.42
C GLY A 225 -29.86 18.74 11.93
N TYR A 226 -29.90 19.76 11.06
CA TYR A 226 -30.35 21.09 11.46
C TYR A 226 -31.88 21.15 11.57
N GLU A 227 -32.37 21.62 12.72
CA GLU A 227 -33.78 21.90 12.93
C GLU A 227 -34.05 23.40 12.69
N PRO A 228 -34.98 23.76 11.79
CA PRO A 228 -35.27 25.15 11.48
C PRO A 228 -35.94 25.83 12.67
N LYS A 229 -35.57 27.09 12.91
CA LYS A 229 -36.12 27.90 14.02
C LYS A 229 -37.41 28.63 13.66
N VAL A 230 -37.81 28.54 12.40
CA VAL A 230 -39.05 29.10 11.86
C VAL A 230 -39.79 28.01 11.08
N PRO A 231 -41.12 28.08 10.99
CA PRO A 231 -41.86 27.16 10.13
C PRO A 231 -41.44 27.36 8.67
N LEU A 232 -41.01 26.27 8.04
CA LEU A 232 -40.69 26.21 6.61
C LEU A 232 -41.80 25.46 5.87
N ASN A 233 -41.77 25.54 4.53
CA ASN A 233 -42.68 24.77 3.70
C ASN A 233 -42.49 23.25 3.99
N PRO A 234 -43.56 22.52 4.37
CA PRO A 234 -43.48 21.09 4.67
C PRO A 234 -42.98 20.25 3.48
N GLU A 235 -43.17 20.70 2.25
CA GLU A 235 -42.66 20.04 1.05
C GLU A 235 -41.13 20.07 1.00
N ILE A 236 -40.51 21.19 1.39
CA ILE A 236 -39.03 21.33 1.46
C ILE A 236 -38.48 20.35 2.50
N LEU A 237 -39.12 20.24 3.66
CA LEU A 237 -38.70 19.32 4.72
C LEU A 237 -38.82 17.86 4.29
N LYS A 238 -39.93 17.51 3.64
CA LYS A 238 -40.15 16.16 3.08
C LYS A 238 -39.11 15.83 2.00
N GLN A 239 -38.84 16.77 1.11
CA GLN A 239 -37.82 16.61 0.07
C GLN A 239 -36.43 16.42 0.70
N ARG A 240 -36.04 17.24 1.69
CA ARG A 240 -34.74 17.09 2.36
C ARG A 240 -34.61 15.74 3.06
N HIS A 241 -35.67 15.23 3.67
CA HIS A 241 -35.65 13.91 4.30
C HIS A 241 -35.36 12.79 3.29
N ALA A 242 -35.99 12.82 2.12
CA ALA A 242 -35.71 11.87 1.04
C ALA A 242 -34.27 12.01 0.52
N GLU A 243 -33.79 13.25 0.36
CA GLU A 243 -32.41 13.53 -0.07
C GLU A 243 -31.35 13.05 0.92
N LEU A 244 -31.63 13.10 2.23
CA LEU A 244 -30.73 12.59 3.26
C LEU A 244 -30.54 11.07 3.18
N GLN A 245 -31.59 10.33 2.82
CA GLN A 245 -31.50 8.88 2.62
C GLN A 245 -30.61 8.56 1.41
N LEU A 246 -30.84 9.23 0.28
CA LEU A 246 -30.01 9.08 -0.91
C LEU A 246 -28.56 9.50 -0.66
N GLU A 247 -28.34 10.62 0.03
CA GLU A 247 -27.02 11.10 0.45
C GLU A 247 -26.29 10.06 1.31
N SER A 248 -26.97 9.47 2.30
CA SER A 248 -26.38 8.41 3.13
C SER A 248 -26.02 7.18 2.31
N GLU A 249 -26.88 6.76 1.38
CA GLU A 249 -26.64 5.59 0.54
C GLU A 249 -25.44 5.80 -0.39
N VAL A 250 -25.43 6.90 -1.14
CA VAL A 250 -24.34 7.25 -2.07
C VAL A 250 -23.01 7.37 -1.31
N LEU A 251 -22.98 8.09 -0.18
CA LEU A 251 -21.77 8.25 0.61
C LEU A 251 -21.27 6.92 1.18
N THR A 252 -22.17 6.06 1.66
CA THR A 252 -21.79 4.74 2.21
C THR A 252 -21.16 3.87 1.14
N LYS A 253 -21.81 3.74 -0.01
CA LYS A 253 -21.29 2.97 -1.16
C LYS A 253 -19.93 3.50 -1.62
N THR A 254 -19.80 4.82 -1.74
CA THR A 254 -18.56 5.47 -2.18
C THR A 254 -17.43 5.24 -1.19
N VAL A 255 -17.66 5.45 0.11
CA VAL A 255 -16.64 5.21 1.15
C VAL A 255 -16.17 3.77 1.13
N GLN A 256 -17.09 2.82 0.95
CA GLN A 256 -16.76 1.39 0.90
C GLN A 256 -15.96 1.03 -0.35
N ALA A 257 -16.36 1.50 -1.53
CA ALA A 257 -15.63 1.28 -2.78
C ALA A 257 -14.21 1.85 -2.70
N VAL A 258 -14.07 3.13 -2.29
CA VAL A 258 -12.77 3.78 -2.14
C VAL A 258 -11.87 3.04 -1.15
N LEU A 259 -12.40 2.63 0.01
CA LEU A 259 -11.62 1.89 1.00
C LEU A 259 -11.25 0.48 0.53
N HIS A 260 -12.11 -0.17 -0.24
CA HIS A 260 -11.83 -1.47 -0.83
C HIS A 260 -10.68 -1.36 -1.83
N ASP A 261 -10.83 -0.52 -2.85
CA ASP A 261 -9.82 -0.32 -3.90
C ASP A 261 -8.47 0.12 -3.31
N ALA A 262 -8.48 1.08 -2.38
CA ALA A 262 -7.26 1.55 -1.75
C ALA A 262 -6.56 0.45 -0.92
N ARG A 263 -7.31 -0.44 -0.27
CA ARG A 263 -6.74 -1.57 0.49
C ARG A 263 -6.22 -2.67 -0.43
N GLU A 264 -6.92 -2.95 -1.52
CA GLU A 264 -6.45 -3.90 -2.53
C GLU A 264 -5.15 -3.42 -3.16
N GLU A 265 -5.09 -2.15 -3.58
CA GLU A 265 -3.87 -1.55 -4.12
C GLU A 265 -2.74 -1.53 -3.08
N ALA A 266 -3.01 -1.14 -1.83
CA ALA A 266 -2.00 -1.16 -0.78
C ALA A 266 -1.44 -2.57 -0.52
N THR A 267 -2.31 -3.58 -0.51
CA THR A 267 -1.90 -5.00 -0.33
C THR A 267 -1.02 -5.45 -1.49
N PHE A 268 -1.39 -5.09 -2.71
CA PHE A 268 -0.60 -5.36 -3.91
C PHE A 268 0.80 -4.71 -3.84
N LEU A 269 0.89 -3.43 -3.45
CA LEU A 269 2.17 -2.73 -3.31
C LEU A 269 3.05 -3.32 -2.20
N GLU A 270 2.45 -3.78 -1.09
CA GLU A 270 3.18 -4.48 -0.02
C GLU A 270 3.76 -5.81 -0.52
N GLN A 271 2.98 -6.57 -1.28
CA GLN A 271 3.46 -7.81 -1.91
C GLN A 271 4.59 -7.51 -2.91
N LEU A 272 4.42 -6.49 -3.77
CA LEU A 272 5.44 -6.09 -4.73
C LEU A 272 6.75 -5.67 -4.03
N SER A 273 6.67 -4.87 -2.96
CA SER A 273 7.82 -4.47 -2.15
C SER A 273 8.53 -5.68 -1.54
N SER A 274 7.77 -6.67 -1.06
CA SER A 274 8.32 -7.93 -0.55
C SER A 274 9.07 -8.72 -1.63
N HIS A 275 8.48 -8.86 -2.82
CA HIS A 275 9.15 -9.50 -3.97
C HIS A 275 10.43 -8.78 -4.35
N CYS A 276 10.43 -7.45 -4.41
CA CYS A 276 11.63 -6.66 -4.72
C CYS A 276 12.77 -6.95 -3.74
N LYS A 277 12.48 -7.01 -2.43
CA LYS A 277 13.48 -7.35 -1.41
C LYS A 277 14.03 -8.75 -1.59
N ASN A 278 13.16 -9.73 -1.79
CA ASN A 278 13.55 -11.13 -2.00
C ASN A 278 14.41 -11.31 -3.26
N TYR A 279 14.00 -10.68 -4.37
CA TYR A 279 14.77 -10.75 -5.61
C TYR A 279 16.10 -10.01 -5.52
N GLN A 280 16.18 -8.89 -4.80
CA GLN A 280 17.46 -8.23 -4.54
C GLN A 280 18.42 -9.16 -3.79
N GLU A 281 17.96 -9.82 -2.71
CA GLU A 281 18.79 -10.78 -1.97
C GLU A 281 19.27 -11.94 -2.86
N LYS A 282 18.42 -12.43 -3.77
CA LYS A 282 18.78 -13.48 -4.72
C LYS A 282 19.76 -13.00 -5.79
N ILE A 283 19.59 -11.77 -6.29
CA ILE A 283 20.52 -11.14 -7.24
C ILE A 283 21.91 -11.06 -6.60
N ASP A 284 21.99 -10.53 -5.39
CA ASP A 284 23.26 -10.36 -4.66
C ASP A 284 24.00 -11.70 -4.51
N VAL A 285 23.27 -12.77 -4.20
CA VAL A 285 23.84 -14.13 -4.14
C VAL A 285 24.26 -14.62 -5.52
N LEU A 286 23.38 -14.53 -6.53
CA LEU A 286 23.66 -15.09 -7.86
C LEU A 286 24.78 -14.36 -8.59
N GLU A 287 24.94 -13.05 -8.38
CA GLU A 287 25.95 -12.21 -9.03
C GLU A 287 27.37 -12.76 -8.79
N GLU A 288 27.65 -13.22 -7.56
CA GLU A 288 28.92 -13.85 -7.21
C GLU A 288 29.20 -15.12 -8.03
N TRP A 289 28.17 -15.83 -8.48
CA TRP A 289 28.28 -17.16 -9.11
C TRP A 289 27.97 -17.18 -10.62
N LEU A 290 27.86 -16.01 -11.26
CA LEU A 290 27.62 -15.93 -12.71
C LEU A 290 28.81 -16.45 -13.52
N ASP A 291 30.01 -16.02 -13.15
CA ASP A 291 31.26 -16.32 -13.86
C ASP A 291 32.31 -17.02 -13.00
N ASN A 292 32.09 -17.07 -11.67
CA ASN A 292 33.01 -17.72 -10.76
C ASN A 292 32.70 -19.22 -10.63
N LYS A 293 33.77 -20.02 -10.54
CA LYS A 293 33.69 -21.44 -10.17
C LYS A 293 34.11 -21.60 -8.71
N PRO A 294 33.49 -22.52 -7.95
CA PRO A 294 33.92 -22.81 -6.60
C PRO A 294 35.40 -23.20 -6.58
N ASN A 295 36.15 -22.67 -5.61
CA ASN A 295 37.55 -23.02 -5.44
C ASN A 295 37.67 -24.47 -4.94
N MET A 296 38.16 -25.35 -5.80
CA MET A 296 38.34 -26.78 -5.48
C MET A 296 39.65 -27.05 -4.73
N GLU A 297 40.56 -26.08 -4.59
CA GLU A 297 41.85 -26.27 -3.92
C GLU A 297 41.67 -26.64 -2.45
N GLU A 298 40.73 -25.99 -1.76
CA GLU A 298 40.42 -26.28 -0.36
C GLU A 298 39.94 -27.73 -0.18
N LEU A 299 38.98 -28.16 -1.01
CA LEU A 299 38.48 -29.54 -1.01
C LEU A 299 39.61 -30.54 -1.32
N GLN A 300 40.47 -30.25 -2.29
CA GLN A 300 41.61 -31.10 -2.63
C GLN A 300 42.64 -31.18 -1.48
N THR A 301 42.89 -30.07 -0.77
CA THR A 301 43.78 -30.08 0.40
C THR A 301 43.18 -30.89 1.54
N LEU A 302 41.87 -30.82 1.74
CA LEU A 302 41.16 -31.58 2.76
C LEU A 302 41.18 -33.08 2.43
N GLN A 303 40.93 -33.46 1.19
CA GLN A 303 41.05 -34.85 0.72
C GLN A 303 42.46 -35.42 0.93
N LYS A 304 43.51 -34.61 0.70
CA LYS A 304 44.90 -34.99 1.02
C LYS A 304 45.07 -35.23 2.51
N LYS A 305 44.54 -34.36 3.38
CA LYS A 305 44.58 -34.53 4.84
C LYS A 305 43.88 -35.82 5.27
N ILE A 306 42.67 -36.09 4.78
CA ILE A 306 41.92 -37.33 5.03
C ILE A 306 42.76 -38.56 4.63
N LYS A 307 43.37 -38.54 3.44
CA LYS A 307 44.21 -39.64 2.95
C LYS A 307 45.42 -39.89 3.85
N VAL A 308 46.11 -38.83 4.27
CA VAL A 308 47.28 -38.92 5.17
C VAL A 308 46.85 -39.45 6.54
N THR A 309 45.79 -38.90 7.13
CA THR A 309 45.27 -39.34 8.44
C THR A 309 44.84 -40.81 8.40
N ARG A 310 44.13 -41.26 7.35
CA ARG A 310 43.80 -42.69 7.17
C ARG A 310 45.02 -43.60 7.04
N SER A 311 46.09 -43.11 6.43
CA SER A 311 47.34 -43.87 6.30
C SER A 311 48.01 -44.01 7.67
N LYS A 312 48.13 -42.91 8.43
CA LYS A 312 48.69 -42.93 9.78
C LYS A 312 47.89 -43.84 10.72
N LEU A 313 46.57 -43.75 10.68
CA LEU A 313 45.69 -44.61 11.46
C LEU A 313 45.89 -46.11 11.13
N ARG A 314 46.07 -46.45 9.84
CA ARG A 314 46.37 -47.84 9.44
C ARG A 314 47.70 -48.34 10.01
N HIS A 315 48.74 -47.51 10.00
CA HIS A 315 50.03 -47.88 10.58
C HIS A 315 49.93 -48.05 12.10
N LEU A 316 49.31 -47.10 12.81
CA LEU A 316 49.13 -47.19 14.26
C LEU A 316 48.31 -48.41 14.70
N LEU A 317 47.30 -48.81 13.92
CA LEU A 317 46.54 -50.03 14.18
C LEU A 317 47.38 -51.30 13.99
N VAL A 318 48.35 -51.29 13.08
CA VAL A 318 49.31 -52.38 12.91
C VAL A 318 50.29 -52.39 14.09
N ASP A 319 50.86 -51.24 14.45
CA ASP A 319 51.79 -51.10 15.58
C ASP A 319 51.12 -51.51 16.91
N LEU A 320 49.84 -51.18 17.09
CA LEU A 320 49.06 -51.60 18.27
C LEU A 320 48.92 -53.11 18.33
N ARG A 321 48.57 -53.76 17.21
CA ARG A 321 48.44 -55.23 17.16
C ARG A 321 49.78 -55.90 17.44
N ASP A 322 50.84 -55.45 16.80
CA ASP A 322 52.17 -56.03 16.93
C ASP A 322 52.69 -55.85 18.38
N GLY A 323 52.37 -54.73 19.04
CA GLY A 323 52.71 -54.49 20.44
C GLY A 323 51.83 -55.19 21.49
N GLU A 324 50.59 -55.56 21.14
CA GLU A 324 49.75 -56.43 21.97
C GLU A 324 50.23 -57.90 21.91
N GLU A 325 50.86 -58.32 20.80
CA GLU A 325 51.44 -59.65 20.61
C GLU A 325 52.85 -59.78 21.21
N ASP A 326 53.70 -58.76 21.07
CA ASP A 326 55.06 -58.72 21.63
C ASP A 326 55.41 -57.30 22.13
N PRO A 327 55.43 -57.09 23.46
CA PRO A 327 55.70 -55.78 24.05
C PRO A 327 57.10 -55.22 23.71
N ASP A 328 58.08 -56.07 23.39
CA ASP A 328 59.45 -55.65 23.08
C ASP A 328 59.54 -55.02 21.67
N LEU A 329 58.53 -55.21 20.81
CA LEU A 329 58.44 -54.62 19.46
C LEU A 329 57.96 -53.17 19.45
N LEU A 330 57.42 -52.66 20.57
CA LEU A 330 56.84 -51.32 20.69
C LEU A 330 57.89 -50.19 20.78
N GLY A 331 59.16 -50.52 20.96
CA GLY A 331 60.23 -49.54 21.12
C GLY A 331 59.96 -48.60 22.30
N ASP A 332 59.90 -47.28 22.04
CA ASP A 332 59.75 -46.23 23.06
C ASP A 332 58.28 -45.93 23.44
N LYS A 333 57.28 -46.52 22.79
CA LYS A 333 55.86 -46.23 23.03
C LYS A 333 55.18 -47.30 23.86
N THR A 334 54.19 -46.91 24.65
CA THR A 334 53.30 -47.86 25.35
C THR A 334 52.05 -48.16 24.52
N VAL A 335 51.43 -49.33 24.77
CA VAL A 335 50.13 -49.72 24.19
C VAL A 335 49.06 -48.65 24.46
N GLU A 336 49.07 -48.04 25.64
CA GLU A 336 48.11 -47.01 26.03
C GLU A 336 48.33 -45.69 25.26
N GLU A 337 49.58 -45.31 24.99
CA GLU A 337 49.92 -44.18 24.12
C GLU A 337 49.46 -44.42 22.68
N LEU A 338 49.62 -45.63 22.15
CA LEU A 338 49.11 -45.97 20.82
C LEU A 338 47.58 -45.94 20.76
N ARG A 339 46.88 -46.40 21.81
CA ARG A 339 45.40 -46.30 21.90
C ARG A 339 44.93 -44.85 21.92
N ASN A 340 45.62 -43.99 22.67
CA ASN A 340 45.33 -42.56 22.70
C ASN A 340 45.61 -41.88 21.35
N ASP A 341 46.73 -42.21 20.69
CA ASP A 341 47.05 -41.72 19.34
C ASP A 341 45.98 -42.15 18.33
N ILE A 342 45.53 -43.42 18.37
CA ILE A 342 44.46 -43.95 17.52
C ILE A 342 43.16 -43.19 17.74
N ALA A 343 42.74 -42.97 18.99
CA ALA A 343 41.54 -42.21 19.31
C ALA A 343 41.63 -40.76 18.79
N GLY A 344 42.78 -40.11 18.98
CA GLY A 344 43.01 -38.75 18.46
C GLY A 344 42.98 -38.67 16.92
N PHE A 345 43.55 -39.65 16.22
CA PHE A 345 43.46 -39.71 14.75
C PHE A 345 42.07 -40.08 14.24
N GLN A 346 41.29 -40.87 14.98
CA GLN A 346 39.88 -41.15 14.67
C GLN A 346 39.03 -39.88 14.80
N GLU A 347 39.22 -39.10 15.87
CA GLU A 347 38.54 -37.83 16.08
C GLU A 347 38.90 -36.80 14.99
N GLN A 348 40.19 -36.67 14.66
CA GLN A 348 40.63 -35.81 13.55
C GLN A 348 40.04 -36.26 12.22
N LEU A 349 39.96 -37.57 11.97
CA LEU A 349 39.41 -38.10 10.73
C LEU A 349 37.90 -37.82 10.63
N LEU A 350 37.17 -37.98 11.73
CA LEU A 350 35.75 -37.62 11.81
C LEU A 350 35.55 -36.12 11.54
N GLY A 351 36.34 -35.27 12.19
CA GLY A 351 36.30 -33.82 11.95
C GLY A 351 36.58 -33.46 10.49
N HIS A 352 37.56 -34.10 9.85
CA HIS A 352 37.84 -33.86 8.43
C HIS A 352 36.68 -34.28 7.51
N TYR A 353 35.98 -35.39 7.79
CA TYR A 353 34.81 -35.81 7.00
C TYR A 353 33.65 -34.82 7.16
N THR A 354 33.36 -34.36 8.38
CA THR A 354 32.33 -33.34 8.60
C THR A 354 32.63 -32.06 7.82
N THR A 355 33.88 -31.60 7.86
CA THR A 355 34.32 -30.43 7.09
C THR A 355 34.27 -30.68 5.57
N GLU A 356 34.53 -31.92 5.10
CA GLU A 356 34.43 -32.26 3.68
C GLU A 356 32.99 -32.20 3.19
N ASP A 357 32.05 -32.74 3.97
CA ASP A 357 30.62 -32.68 3.68
C ASP A 357 30.13 -31.23 3.63
N GLU A 358 30.52 -30.38 4.59
CA GLU A 358 30.19 -28.95 4.59
C GLU A 358 30.72 -28.22 3.34
N HIS A 359 31.98 -28.47 2.96
CA HIS A 359 32.56 -27.88 1.75
C HIS A 359 31.88 -28.39 0.48
N LEU A 360 31.55 -29.68 0.40
CA LEU A 360 30.83 -30.26 -0.74
C LEU A 360 29.45 -29.64 -0.90
N VAL A 361 28.71 -29.47 0.21
CA VAL A 361 27.40 -28.81 0.19
C VAL A 361 27.54 -27.35 -0.26
N ARG A 362 28.51 -26.61 0.27
CA ARG A 362 28.77 -25.22 -0.15
C ARG A 362 29.11 -25.14 -1.63
N CYS A 363 30.01 -25.99 -2.11
CA CYS A 363 30.40 -26.05 -3.51
C CYS A 363 29.25 -26.50 -4.42
N LEU A 364 28.40 -27.46 -4.02
CA LEU A 364 27.32 -27.97 -4.89
C LEU A 364 26.05 -27.10 -4.87
N LEU A 365 25.76 -26.41 -3.75
CA LEU A 365 24.59 -25.55 -3.61
C LEU A 365 24.80 -24.13 -4.14
N HIS A 366 26.03 -23.62 -4.03
CA HIS A 366 26.34 -22.24 -4.41
C HIS A 366 27.08 -22.16 -5.76
N SER A 367 27.72 -23.24 -6.25
CA SER A 367 28.19 -23.29 -7.65
C SER A 367 27.09 -23.51 -8.65
#